data_AF-A0A136WIS4-F1
#
_entry.id   AF-A0A136WIS4-F1
#
_cell.length_a   1.000
_cell.length_b   1.000
_cell.length_c   1.000
_cell.angle_alpha   90.00
_cell.angle_beta   90.00
_cell.angle_gamma   90.00
#
_symmetry.space_group_name_H-M   'P 1'
#
loop_
_entity.id
_entity.type
_entity.pdbx_description
1 polymer ?
#
loop_
_entity_poly.entity_id
_entity_poly.type
_entity_poly.pdbx_seq_one_letter_code
_entity_poly.pdbx_strand_id
1 'polypeptide(L)'
;MKSELALLQKLPLFRGIAPQGLETMLDCFSGEFISLKKGEKLYGEKNRAVCVILGAASGLEIGRIAPMVAKDSPFLATEDSLVLVMESHMLLYPCYGCCFFHAQLLENMREDGIDFQAFNK
;
A
#
# COMPACT_ATOMS: atom_id res chain seq x y z
N MET A 1 -7.11 1.15 13.98
CA MET A 1 -5.65 1.40 13.87
C MET A 1 -4.76 0.27 14.41
N LYS A 2 -4.82 -0.12 15.70
CA LYS A 2 -3.89 -1.16 16.24
C LYS A 2 -4.02 -2.52 15.56
N SER A 3 -5.23 -2.93 15.17
CA SER A 3 -5.48 -4.19 14.47
C SER A 3 -4.90 -4.22 13.06
N GLU A 4 -4.97 -3.10 12.35
CA GLU A 4 -4.54 -2.94 10.96
C GLU A 4 -3.01 -2.91 10.88
N LEU A 5 -2.35 -2.23 11.82
CA LEU A 5 -0.89 -2.26 11.98
C LEU A 5 -0.38 -3.70 12.22
N ALA A 6 -1.09 -4.48 13.03
CA ALA A 6 -0.73 -5.87 13.28
C ALA A 6 -0.90 -6.76 12.05
N LEU A 7 -1.77 -6.40 11.10
CA LEU A 7 -1.87 -7.07 9.81
C LEU A 7 -0.72 -6.65 8.88
N LEU A 8 -0.40 -5.36 8.81
CA LEU A 8 0.73 -4.86 8.02
C LEU A 8 2.04 -5.53 8.42
N GLN A 9 2.29 -5.68 9.72
CA GLN A 9 3.52 -6.31 10.24
C GLN A 9 3.69 -7.77 9.79
N LYS A 10 2.62 -8.46 9.40
CA LYS A 10 2.67 -9.84 8.89
C LYS A 10 3.01 -9.94 7.42
N LEU A 11 2.93 -8.84 6.67
CA LEU A 11 3.18 -8.84 5.23
C LEU A 11 4.68 -8.73 4.96
N PRO A 12 5.24 -9.53 4.03
CA PRO A 12 6.66 -9.49 3.68
C PRO A 12 7.15 -8.09 3.27
N LEU A 13 6.30 -7.30 2.64
CA LEU A 13 6.55 -5.92 2.23
C LEU A 13 7.00 -5.02 3.40
N PHE A 14 6.54 -5.29 4.61
CA PHE A 14 6.86 -4.49 5.80
C PHE A 14 7.91 -5.15 6.70
N ARG A 15 8.66 -6.14 6.19
CA ARG A 15 9.74 -6.80 6.93
C ARG A 15 10.79 -5.79 7.42
N GLY A 16 11.30 -6.01 8.63
CA GLY A 16 12.32 -5.16 9.22
C GLY A 16 11.84 -3.80 9.75
N ILE A 17 10.53 -3.50 9.69
CA ILE A 17 9.96 -2.26 10.20
C ILE A 17 9.25 -2.53 11.55
N ALA A 18 9.65 -1.80 12.59
CA ALA A 18 9.01 -1.88 13.91
C ALA A 18 7.60 -1.26 13.88
N PRO A 19 6.68 -1.63 14.80
CA PRO A 19 5.32 -1.08 14.83
C PRO A 19 5.25 0.46 14.86
N GLN A 20 6.11 1.11 15.65
CA GLN A 20 6.20 2.57 15.71
C GLN A 20 6.69 3.15 14.37
N GLY A 21 7.54 2.40 13.67
CA GLY A 21 7.99 2.75 12.32
C GLY A 21 6.87 2.65 11.30
N LEU A 22 5.96 1.67 11.41
CA LEU A 22 4.77 1.57 10.55
C LEU A 22 3.86 2.77 10.72
N GLU A 23 3.56 3.16 11.97
CA GLU A 23 2.74 4.36 12.25
C GLU A 23 3.37 5.62 11.63
N THR A 24 4.66 5.85 11.91
CA THR A 24 5.41 6.99 11.37
C THR A 24 5.40 7.01 9.84
N MET A 25 5.49 5.84 9.22
CA MET A 25 5.53 5.69 7.77
C MET A 25 4.16 5.95 7.13
N LEU A 26 3.09 5.40 7.72
CA LEU A 26 1.71 5.66 7.28
C LEU A 26 1.39 7.15 7.29
N ASP A 27 1.85 7.87 8.32
CA ASP A 27 1.73 9.32 8.40
C ASP A 27 2.49 10.02 7.26
N CYS A 28 3.66 9.50 6.87
CA CYS A 28 4.44 10.11 5.81
C CYS A 28 3.80 9.99 4.43
N PHE A 29 3.15 8.87 4.09
CA PHE A 29 2.56 8.68 2.76
C PHE A 29 1.05 8.85 2.68
N SER A 30 0.47 9.54 3.68
CA SER A 30 -0.98 9.79 3.77
C SER A 30 -1.79 8.49 3.64
N GLY A 31 -1.36 7.45 4.36
CA GLY A 31 -1.93 6.12 4.29
C GLY A 31 -3.34 6.03 4.88
N GLU A 32 -4.30 5.52 4.10
CA GLU A 32 -5.69 5.33 4.51
C GLU A 32 -6.10 3.86 4.37
N PHE A 33 -6.75 3.33 5.41
CA PHE A 33 -7.30 1.98 5.38
C PHE A 33 -8.76 2.03 4.92
N ILE A 34 -9.07 1.31 3.85
CA ILE A 34 -10.43 1.21 3.30
C ILE A 34 -10.91 -0.23 3.47
N SER A 35 -12.07 -0.39 4.11
CA SER A 35 -12.76 -1.68 4.17
C SER A 35 -13.70 -1.81 2.99
N LEU A 36 -13.60 -2.93 2.27
CA LEU A 36 -14.45 -3.25 1.12
C LEU A 36 -15.22 -4.52 1.42
N LYS A 37 -16.52 -4.52 1.12
CA LYS A 37 -17.35 -5.72 1.12
C LYS A 37 -17.24 -6.45 -0.21
N LYS A 38 -17.47 -7.76 -0.18
CA LYS A 38 -17.55 -8.58 -1.41
C LYS A 38 -18.48 -7.91 -2.44
N GLY A 39 -17.94 -7.66 -3.64
CA GLY A 39 -18.65 -7.01 -4.75
C GLY A 39 -18.50 -5.49 -4.81
N GLU A 40 -17.91 -4.84 -3.80
CA GLU A 40 -17.62 -3.41 -3.83
C GLU A 40 -16.43 -3.09 -4.74
N LYS A 41 -16.45 -1.86 -5.25
CA LYS A 41 -15.47 -1.35 -6.22
C LYS A 41 -14.64 -0.26 -5.57
N LEU A 42 -13.32 -0.40 -5.63
CA LEU A 42 -12.38 0.67 -5.36
C LEU A 42 -11.95 1.29 -6.69
N TYR A 43 -12.33 2.54 -6.92
CA TYR A 43 -11.95 3.28 -8.12
C TYR A 43 -10.54 3.82 -7.97
N GLY A 44 -9.73 3.69 -9.03
CA GLY A 44 -8.38 4.22 -9.02
C GLY A 44 -8.34 5.74 -9.05
N GLU A 45 -7.40 6.31 -8.29
CA GLU A 45 -7.09 7.74 -8.26
C GLU A 45 -5.65 7.96 -8.75
N LYS A 46 -5.43 9.01 -9.55
CA LYS A 46 -4.07 9.36 -9.99
C LYS A 46 -3.18 9.66 -8.78
N ASN A 47 -1.90 9.35 -8.89
CA ASN A 47 -0.89 9.53 -7.85
C ASN A 47 -1.19 8.77 -6.54
N ARG A 48 -2.07 7.76 -6.59
CA ARG A 48 -2.32 6.86 -5.46
C ARG A 48 -1.81 5.46 -5.78
N ALA A 49 -1.36 4.79 -4.73
CA ALA A 49 -1.01 3.38 -4.73
C ALA A 49 -1.94 2.62 -3.80
N VAL A 50 -2.15 1.34 -4.08
CA VAL A 50 -3.00 0.45 -3.31
C VAL A 50 -2.26 -0.83 -2.96
N CYS A 51 -2.50 -1.34 -1.76
CA CYS A 51 -2.02 -2.63 -1.29
C CYS A 51 -3.17 -3.37 -0.60
N VAL A 52 -3.43 -4.62 -0.97
CA VAL A 52 -4.38 -5.46 -0.23
C VAL A 52 -3.69 -6.00 1.01
N ILE A 53 -4.28 -5.76 2.18
CA ILE A 53 -3.74 -6.21 3.47
C ILE A 53 -4.38 -7.52 3.90
N LEU A 54 -5.68 -7.65 3.64
CA LEU A 54 -6.48 -8.82 3.94
C LEU A 54 -7.57 -8.97 2.89
N GLY A 55 -7.94 -10.20 2.56
CA GLY A 55 -8.95 -10.49 1.56
C GLY A 55 -8.39 -10.51 0.14
N ALA A 56 -9.21 -10.22 -0.86
CA ALA A 56 -8.81 -10.25 -2.26
C ALA A 56 -9.58 -9.23 -3.10
N ALA A 57 -8.84 -8.58 -4.00
CA ALA A 57 -9.38 -7.64 -4.98
C ALA A 57 -8.79 -7.92 -6.37
N SER A 58 -9.58 -7.73 -7.42
CA SER A 58 -9.18 -8.06 -8.79
C SER A 58 -7.92 -7.31 -9.22
N GLY A 59 -6.92 -8.03 -9.74
CA GLY A 59 -5.68 -7.42 -10.25
C GLY A 59 -4.71 -6.98 -9.15
N LEU A 60 -4.99 -7.30 -7.88
CA LEU A 60 -4.10 -7.04 -6.75
C LEU A 60 -3.75 -8.33 -6.03
N GLU A 61 -2.53 -8.39 -5.52
CA GLU A 61 -2.06 -9.47 -4.65
C GLU A 61 -1.89 -8.93 -3.22
N ILE A 62 -2.18 -9.78 -2.23
CA ILE A 62 -1.99 -9.43 -0.82
C ILE A 62 -0.52 -9.11 -0.58
N GLY A 63 -0.25 -7.97 0.08
CA GLY A 63 1.10 -7.55 0.40
C GLY A 63 1.90 -7.03 -0.79
N ARG A 64 1.30 -6.83 -1.96
CA ARG A 64 1.93 -6.12 -3.08
C ARG A 64 1.33 -4.73 -3.25
N ILE A 65 2.21 -3.73 -3.37
CA ILE A 65 1.81 -2.37 -3.76
C ILE A 65 1.69 -2.31 -5.27
N ALA A 66 0.57 -1.79 -5.76
CA ALA A 66 0.35 -1.46 -7.15
C ALA A 66 -0.09 0.00 -7.32
N PRO A 67 0.23 0.66 -8.45
CA PRO A 67 -0.36 1.97 -8.76
C PRO A 67 -1.86 1.83 -9.00
N MET A 68 -2.63 2.83 -8.56
CA MET A 68 -4.06 2.91 -8.86
C MET A 68 -4.24 3.42 -10.29
N VAL A 69 -4.58 2.51 -11.21
CA VAL A 69 -4.79 2.83 -12.63
C VAL A 69 -6.12 3.57 -12.83
N ALA A 70 -6.23 4.38 -13.89
CA ALA A 70 -7.32 5.30 -14.15
C ALA A 70 -8.74 4.75 -13.88
N LYS A 71 -9.63 5.66 -13.45
CA LYS A 71 -10.99 5.47 -12.92
C LYS A 71 -11.89 4.45 -13.65
N ASP A 72 -11.64 4.18 -14.93
CA ASP A 72 -12.48 3.32 -15.76
C ASP A 72 -12.25 1.81 -15.54
N SER A 73 -11.28 1.42 -14.70
CA SER A 73 -10.99 0.02 -14.36
C SER A 73 -10.85 -0.14 -12.84
N PRO A 74 -11.97 -0.20 -12.09
CA PRO A 74 -11.94 -0.32 -10.63
C PRO A 74 -11.44 -1.70 -10.18
N PHE A 75 -10.80 -1.72 -9.01
CA PHE A 75 -10.50 -2.97 -8.29
C PHE A 75 -11.79 -3.49 -7.65
N LEU A 76 -12.21 -4.70 -8.03
CA LEU A 76 -13.40 -5.35 -7.49
C LEU A 76 -13.00 -6.25 -6.32
N ALA A 77 -13.55 -6.02 -5.13
CA ALA A 77 -13.38 -6.90 -3.99
C ALA A 77 -14.09 -8.24 -4.26
N THR A 78 -13.34 -9.34 -4.32
CA THR A 78 -13.90 -10.69 -4.53
C THR A 78 -14.38 -11.33 -3.23
N GLU A 79 -13.95 -10.77 -2.10
CA GLU A 79 -14.37 -11.07 -0.74
C GLU A 79 -14.25 -9.83 0.16
N ASP A 80 -14.71 -9.94 1.42
CA ASP A 80 -14.53 -8.87 2.40
C ASP A 80 -13.02 -8.60 2.59
N SER A 81 -12.60 -7.37 2.29
CA SER A 81 -11.19 -7.01 2.13
C SER A 81 -10.84 -5.74 2.89
N LEU A 82 -9.57 -5.65 3.29
CA LEU A 82 -8.96 -4.44 3.83
C LEU A 82 -7.83 -4.02 2.92
N VAL A 83 -7.89 -2.79 2.41
CA VAL A 83 -6.86 -2.24 1.53
C VAL A 83 -6.24 -1.00 2.16
N LEU A 84 -4.94 -0.80 1.90
CA LEU A 84 -4.22 0.42 2.22
C LEU A 84 -4.05 1.22 0.94
N VAL A 85 -4.56 2.45 0.94
CA VAL A 85 -4.34 3.43 -0.11
C VAL A 85 -3.35 4.47 0.39
N MET A 86 -2.42 4.88 -0.46
CA MET A 86 -1.34 5.82 -0.09
C MET A 86 -0.98 6.72 -1.27
N GLU A 87 -0.34 7.86 -1.01
CA GLU A 87 0.21 8.71 -2.05
C GLU A 87 1.47 8.12 -2.67
N SER A 88 1.45 7.86 -3.97
CA SER A 88 2.58 7.27 -4.71
C SER A 88 3.83 8.16 -4.70
N HIS A 89 3.63 9.48 -4.71
CA HIS A 89 4.76 10.41 -4.67
C HIS A 89 5.48 10.35 -3.32
N MET A 90 4.74 10.32 -2.20
CA MET A 90 5.33 10.23 -0.87
C MET A 90 5.99 8.87 -0.61
N LEU A 91 5.51 7.82 -1.29
CA LEU A 91 6.10 6.49 -1.26
C LEU A 91 7.48 6.48 -1.94
N LEU A 92 7.61 7.09 -3.11
CA LEU A 92 8.83 7.05 -3.92
C LEU A 92 9.85 8.13 -3.55
N TYR A 93 9.40 9.27 -3.06
CA TYR A 93 10.27 10.38 -2.66
C TYR A 93 10.38 10.41 -1.14
N PRO A 94 11.50 9.94 -0.57
CA PRO A 94 11.67 9.95 0.87
C PRO A 94 11.53 11.37 1.41
N CYS A 95 10.84 11.51 2.54
CA CYS A 95 10.76 12.77 3.26
C CYS A 95 12.16 13.35 3.52
N TYR A 96 12.28 14.68 3.66
CA TYR A 96 13.55 15.39 3.91
C TYR A 96 14.36 14.84 5.11
N GLY A 97 13.74 14.04 5.99
CA GLY A 97 14.39 13.35 7.11
C GLY A 97 14.89 11.92 6.84
N CYS A 98 14.78 11.38 5.61
CA CYS A 98 15.16 10.01 5.22
C CYS A 98 14.96 9.00 6.35
N CYS A 99 13.70 8.83 6.80
CA CYS A 99 13.45 7.91 7.91
C CYS A 99 13.91 6.49 7.51
N PHE A 100 14.66 5.84 8.39
CA PHE A 100 15.17 4.48 8.20
C PHE A 100 14.08 3.51 7.68
N PHE A 101 12.84 3.69 8.14
CA PHE A 101 11.70 2.88 7.75
C PHE A 101 11.31 3.04 6.27
N HIS A 102 11.35 4.26 5.71
CA HIS A 102 11.07 4.46 4.28
C HIS A 102 12.11 3.78 3.39
N ALA A 103 13.39 3.94 3.73
CA ALA A 103 14.46 3.26 3.01
C ALA A 103 14.27 1.73 3.07
N GLN A 104 13.89 1.20 4.23
CA GLN A 104 13.59 -0.22 4.38
C GLN A 104 12.38 -0.65 3.53
N LEU A 105 11.30 0.13 3.47
CA LEU A 105 10.14 -0.18 2.62
C LEU A 105 10.52 -0.19 1.14
N LEU A 106 11.25 0.83 0.66
CA LEU A 106 11.72 0.89 -0.72
C LEU A 106 12.59 -0.30 -1.08
N GLU A 107 13.47 -0.72 -0.16
CA GLU A 107 14.29 -1.92 -0.36
C GLU A 107 13.44 -3.20 -0.43
N ASN A 108 12.45 -3.34 0.46
CA ASN A 108 11.53 -4.47 0.44
C ASN A 108 10.74 -4.52 -0.89
N MET A 109 10.26 -3.38 -1.37
CA MET A 109 9.56 -3.29 -2.65
C MET A 109 10.47 -3.70 -3.82
N ARG A 110 11.74 -3.29 -3.80
CA ARG A 110 12.74 -3.63 -4.82
C ARG A 110 13.03 -5.13 -4.82
N GLU A 111 13.21 -5.73 -3.65
CA GLU A 111 13.43 -7.17 -3.49
C GLU A 111 12.20 -7.99 -3.91
N ASP A 112 10.98 -7.46 -3.69
CA ASP A 112 9.72 -8.08 -4.11
C ASP A 112 9.45 -7.87 -5.63
N GLY A 113 10.35 -7.19 -6.34
CA GLY A 113 10.30 -6.99 -7.80
C GLY A 113 9.24 -5.99 -8.26
N ILE A 114 8.89 -5.02 -7.41
CA ILE A 114 7.93 -3.97 -7.76
C ILE A 114 8.58 -2.96 -8.72
N ASP A 115 7.94 -2.72 -9.87
CA ASP A 115 8.40 -1.74 -10.86
C ASP A 115 8.01 -0.31 -10.46
N PHE A 116 9.00 0.46 -10.00
CA PHE A 116 8.80 1.87 -9.62
C PHE A 116 8.41 2.77 -10.80
N GLN A 117 8.73 2.40 -12.05
CA GLN A 117 8.31 3.18 -13.22
C GLN A 117 6.79 3.13 -13.44
N ALA A 118 6.11 2.15 -12.86
CA ALA A 118 4.65 2.05 -12.94
C ALA A 118 3.92 3.14 -12.15
N PHE A 119 4.58 3.79 -11.19
CA PHE A 119 4.00 4.84 -10.34
C PHE A 119 4.19 6.26 -10.88
N ASN A 120 5.02 6.44 -11.93
CA ASN A 120 5.29 7.73 -12.57
C ASN A 120 4.35 8.02 -13.76
N LYS A 121 3.28 7.24 -13.94
CA LYS A 121 2.35 7.30 -15.09
C LYS A 121 0.99 7.85 -14.67
#